data_AF-A0A2V2SI69-F1
#
_entry.id   AF-A0A2V2SI69-F1
#
_cell.length_a   1.000
_cell.length_b   1.000
_cell.length_c   1.000
_cell.angle_alpha   90.00
_cell.angle_beta   90.00
_cell.angle_gamma   90.00
#
_symmetry.space_group_name_H-M   'P 1'
#
loop_
_entity.id
_entity.type
_entity.pdbx_description
1 polymer ?
#
loop_
_entity_poly.entity_id
_entity_poly.type
_entity_poly.pdbx_seq_one_letter_code
_entity_poly.pdbx_strand_id
1 'polypeptide(L)'
;MLAPTTRDASDELFGWLIRFLAFSERRWRNGLSVLEPLFNLTTCWEFWWESSVGEEDRREIQNSAALILNDEQKGFVDNLREWFSLKFGGEAPARFALLQVSNIPVFAQWRAFDDVRASCLNRINFPVLRSGADGAIEGLCVFLRPRTSGEPAIKCSEDVLLGPADISQARDGVMNSLSNLGILRTALVGSLAGWLSARAIGRFVALLIWLAVLSGIAAIVICGPWLDHYAVKYVLVAVLWLYVLVVLFPTSRVLKEVRFGVRLRNVLETHQICILPGNLGRGSHVVAVGSSFTLALGVGILSSAFEAARPSRDSWLWGWLYERLKHQLANWAFTGVLRSNGAVVNVDKDHMATKYEACRNHPDITVLVMPKQNLDIPLLAPKFDRLIRPSPGFAPVAASSALRVYRSRDLSSVLLDIGGIRSRVAALNTILGLLCSMCLLAGTPEIWRMFHPPPIPKPVVWKCEDAYYSKTAGPVFHLVVETESPSAFVVRIATPVLSKERIPFYPDRHAVGQAWAEIPLPNTPGHGLDTSILVVLPQTFLGRELKDTVILEEKLDGLRLAAAAEKEAFFRQGKNTK
;
A
#
# COMPACT_ATOMS: atom_id res chain seq x y z
N MET A 1 -29.50 -56.62 -31.87
CA MET A 1 -28.55 -55.70 -31.23
C MET A 1 -29.36 -54.75 -30.37
N LEU A 2 -29.16 -54.78 -29.05
CA LEU A 2 -29.78 -53.80 -28.14
C LEU A 2 -29.10 -52.45 -28.39
N ALA A 3 -29.87 -51.37 -28.47
CA ALA A 3 -29.29 -50.03 -28.59
C ALA A 3 -28.40 -49.78 -27.35
N PRO A 4 -27.18 -49.25 -27.51
CA PRO A 4 -26.29 -48.95 -26.38
C PRO A 4 -27.02 -48.02 -25.41
N THR A 5 -26.87 -48.28 -24.11
CA THR A 5 -27.42 -47.34 -23.12
C THR A 5 -26.61 -46.04 -23.15
N THR A 6 -27.24 -44.95 -22.75
CA THR A 6 -26.63 -43.61 -22.76
C THR A 6 -25.34 -43.55 -21.90
N ARG A 7 -25.31 -44.35 -20.81
CA ARG A 7 -24.12 -44.57 -19.98
C ARG A 7 -23.00 -45.31 -20.72
N ASP A 8 -23.31 -46.38 -21.46
CA ASP A 8 -22.32 -47.11 -22.26
C ASP A 8 -21.68 -46.19 -23.32
N ALA A 9 -22.50 -45.35 -23.97
CA ALA A 9 -22.05 -44.36 -24.93
C ALA A 9 -21.13 -43.29 -24.30
N SER A 10 -21.43 -42.83 -23.07
CA SER A 10 -20.58 -41.89 -22.33
C SER A 10 -19.22 -42.49 -21.95
N ASP A 11 -19.20 -43.73 -21.45
CA ASP A 11 -17.96 -44.42 -21.07
C ASP A 11 -17.07 -44.72 -22.28
N GLU A 12 -17.69 -45.08 -23.41
CA GLU A 12 -17.00 -45.29 -24.68
C GLU A 12 -16.36 -43.99 -25.21
N LEU A 13 -17.11 -42.90 -25.21
CA LEU A 13 -16.64 -41.57 -25.62
C LEU A 13 -15.49 -41.07 -24.73
N PHE A 14 -15.55 -41.35 -23.43
CA PHE A 14 -14.47 -41.07 -22.49
C PHE A 14 -13.22 -41.88 -22.84
N GLY A 15 -13.39 -43.18 -23.14
CA GLY A 15 -12.32 -44.05 -23.62
C GLY A 15 -11.63 -43.52 -24.87
N TRP A 16 -12.40 -43.04 -25.85
CA TRP A 16 -11.86 -42.41 -27.06
C TRP A 16 -11.06 -41.14 -26.76
N LEU A 17 -11.55 -40.27 -25.87
CA LEU A 17 -10.82 -39.08 -25.46
C LEU A 17 -9.50 -39.42 -24.76
N ILE A 18 -9.48 -40.46 -23.91
CA ILE A 18 -8.25 -40.92 -23.25
C ILE A 18 -7.24 -41.46 -24.28
N ARG A 19 -7.70 -42.22 -25.30
CA ARG A 19 -6.83 -42.70 -26.40
C ARG A 19 -6.23 -41.55 -27.18
N PHE A 20 -7.04 -40.55 -27.54
CA PHE A 20 -6.58 -39.32 -28.17
C PHE A 20 -5.50 -38.62 -27.33
N LEU A 21 -5.75 -38.41 -26.03
CA LEU A 21 -4.81 -37.72 -25.15
C LEU A 21 -3.50 -38.48 -24.99
N ALA A 22 -3.56 -39.81 -24.88
CA ALA A 22 -2.37 -40.67 -24.82
C ALA A 22 -1.57 -40.62 -26.13
N PHE A 23 -2.26 -40.57 -27.29
CA PHE A 23 -1.63 -40.38 -28.59
C PHE A 23 -0.89 -39.03 -28.65
N SER A 24 -1.56 -37.93 -28.28
CA SER A 24 -0.96 -36.59 -28.32
C SER A 24 0.27 -36.49 -27.40
N GLU A 25 0.20 -37.04 -26.18
CA GLU A 25 1.32 -37.04 -25.25
C GLU A 25 2.50 -37.88 -25.74
N ARG A 26 2.25 -39.08 -26.26
CA ARG A 26 3.30 -39.95 -26.78
C ARG A 26 4.00 -39.26 -27.96
N ARG A 27 3.23 -38.62 -28.84
CA ARG A 27 3.76 -37.92 -30.00
C ARG A 27 4.63 -36.72 -29.60
N TRP A 28 4.19 -35.95 -28.60
CA TRP A 28 4.98 -34.84 -28.05
C TRP A 28 6.27 -35.32 -27.37
N ARG A 29 6.19 -36.32 -26.49
CA ARG A 29 7.37 -36.85 -25.77
C ARG A 29 8.42 -37.42 -26.72
N ASN A 30 7.99 -38.01 -27.83
CA ASN A 30 8.88 -38.56 -28.84
C ASN A 30 9.41 -37.51 -29.83
N GLY A 31 9.10 -36.21 -29.65
CA GLY A 31 9.50 -35.14 -30.55
C GLY A 31 8.81 -35.19 -31.93
N LEU A 32 7.81 -36.04 -32.09
CA LEU A 32 7.02 -36.21 -33.32
C LEU A 32 5.93 -35.13 -33.46
N SER A 33 5.66 -34.40 -32.38
CA SER A 33 4.80 -33.23 -32.33
C SER A 33 5.58 -32.06 -31.74
N VAL A 34 5.61 -30.93 -32.45
CA VAL A 34 6.11 -29.65 -31.93
C VAL A 34 5.11 -29.07 -30.92
N LEU A 35 3.83 -29.43 -31.06
CA LEU A 35 2.72 -28.97 -30.25
C LEU A 35 2.65 -29.72 -28.92
N GLU A 36 2.68 -28.99 -27.80
CA GLU A 36 2.33 -29.55 -26.50
C GLU A 36 0.81 -29.82 -26.46
N PRO A 37 0.36 -31.02 -26.04
CA PRO A 37 -1.04 -31.41 -26.07
C PRO A 37 -1.94 -30.46 -25.31
N LEU A 38 -1.52 -29.99 -24.12
CA LEU A 38 -2.32 -29.09 -23.29
C LEU A 38 -2.72 -27.80 -24.03
N PHE A 39 -1.91 -27.29 -24.96
CA PHE A 39 -2.14 -25.98 -25.60
C PHE A 39 -2.79 -26.06 -26.97
N ASN A 40 -2.93 -27.26 -27.51
CA ASN A 40 -3.34 -27.47 -28.89
C ASN A 40 -4.22 -28.73 -29.00
N LEU A 41 -5.06 -29.00 -28.00
CA LEU A 41 -5.93 -30.18 -27.97
C LEU A 41 -6.82 -30.23 -29.21
N THR A 42 -7.36 -29.08 -29.65
CA THR A 42 -8.20 -29.00 -30.84
C THR A 42 -7.42 -29.35 -32.11
N THR A 43 -6.24 -28.76 -32.31
CA THR A 43 -5.36 -29.03 -33.46
C THR A 43 -4.85 -30.47 -33.46
N CYS A 44 -4.44 -30.98 -32.30
CA CYS A 44 -4.05 -32.37 -32.13
C CYS A 44 -5.23 -33.32 -32.39
N TRP A 45 -6.45 -32.92 -32.04
CA TRP A 45 -7.65 -33.71 -32.31
C TRP A 45 -7.89 -33.82 -33.80
N GLU A 46 -7.87 -32.72 -34.54
CA GLU A 46 -8.04 -32.73 -36.01
C GLU A 46 -7.01 -33.66 -36.68
N PHE A 47 -5.74 -33.52 -36.29
CA PHE A 47 -4.69 -34.40 -36.79
C PHE A 47 -4.93 -35.87 -36.45
N TRP A 48 -5.25 -36.18 -35.19
CA TRP A 48 -5.52 -37.56 -34.75
C TRP A 48 -6.75 -38.14 -35.46
N TRP A 49 -7.82 -37.35 -35.57
CA TRP A 49 -9.06 -37.67 -36.24
C TRP A 49 -8.80 -38.07 -37.69
N GLU A 50 -8.03 -37.27 -38.42
CA GLU A 50 -7.71 -37.50 -39.84
C GLU A 50 -6.73 -38.65 -40.07
N SER A 51 -5.70 -38.79 -39.22
CA SER A 51 -4.59 -39.72 -39.45
C SER A 51 -4.73 -41.08 -38.80
N SER A 52 -5.47 -41.19 -37.69
CA SER A 52 -5.42 -42.35 -36.78
C SER A 52 -6.77 -42.99 -36.50
N VAL A 53 -7.88 -42.32 -36.82
CA VAL A 53 -9.24 -42.83 -36.61
C VAL A 53 -9.85 -43.22 -37.95
N GLY A 54 -10.23 -44.49 -38.10
CA GLY A 54 -10.88 -45.01 -39.30
C GLY A 54 -12.29 -44.46 -39.50
N GLU A 55 -12.86 -44.57 -40.71
CA GLU A 55 -14.21 -44.04 -40.98
C GLU A 55 -15.30 -44.67 -40.10
N GLU A 56 -15.18 -45.95 -39.77
CA GLU A 56 -16.12 -46.67 -38.92
C GLU A 56 -16.09 -46.13 -37.48
N ASP A 57 -14.90 -46.03 -36.88
CA ASP A 57 -14.67 -45.43 -35.56
C ASP A 57 -15.14 -43.97 -35.51
N ARG A 58 -14.93 -43.19 -36.58
CA ARG A 58 -15.41 -41.79 -36.65
C ARG A 58 -16.94 -41.72 -36.55
N ARG A 59 -17.64 -42.64 -37.23
CA ARG A 59 -19.11 -42.72 -37.15
C ARG A 59 -19.55 -43.18 -35.77
N GLU A 60 -18.85 -44.14 -35.17
CA GLU A 60 -19.13 -44.60 -33.80
C GLU A 60 -19.01 -43.46 -32.79
N ILE A 61 -17.90 -42.71 -32.80
CA ILE A 61 -17.68 -41.55 -31.92
C ILE A 61 -18.78 -40.49 -32.11
N GLN A 62 -19.14 -40.18 -33.37
CA GLN A 62 -20.21 -39.21 -33.66
C GLN A 62 -21.58 -39.68 -33.18
N ASN A 63 -21.90 -40.97 -33.35
CA ASN A 63 -23.15 -41.55 -32.90
C ASN A 63 -23.23 -41.60 -31.38
N SER A 64 -22.18 -42.07 -30.70
CA SER A 64 -22.10 -42.10 -29.23
C SER A 64 -22.22 -40.70 -28.66
N ALA A 65 -21.61 -39.68 -29.28
CA ALA A 65 -21.76 -38.29 -28.84
C ALA A 65 -23.18 -37.73 -29.04
N ALA A 66 -23.89 -38.15 -30.09
CA ALA A 66 -25.26 -37.70 -30.38
C ALA A 66 -26.31 -38.36 -29.46
N LEU A 67 -26.03 -39.55 -28.94
CA LEU A 67 -26.93 -40.33 -28.09
C LEU A 67 -27.01 -39.84 -26.63
N ILE A 68 -25.99 -39.10 -26.15
CA ILE A 68 -25.88 -38.71 -24.74
C ILE A 68 -26.79 -37.52 -24.44
N LEU A 69 -27.70 -37.71 -23.47
CA LEU A 69 -28.65 -36.71 -23.01
C LEU A 69 -27.98 -35.62 -22.16
N ASN A 70 -28.58 -34.43 -22.10
CA ASN A 70 -28.01 -33.25 -21.41
C ASN A 70 -27.55 -33.51 -19.96
N ASP A 71 -28.29 -34.28 -19.17
CA ASP A 71 -27.93 -34.55 -17.77
C ASP A 71 -26.70 -35.45 -17.65
N GLU A 72 -26.53 -36.38 -18.59
CA GLU A 72 -25.33 -37.24 -18.66
C GLU A 72 -24.14 -36.51 -19.28
N GLN A 73 -24.38 -35.59 -20.21
CA GLN A 73 -23.34 -34.68 -20.70
C GLN A 73 -22.70 -33.89 -19.54
N LYS A 74 -23.51 -33.44 -18.56
CA LYS A 74 -22.98 -32.75 -17.36
C LYS A 74 -22.09 -33.68 -16.54
N GLY A 75 -22.54 -34.90 -16.28
CA GLY A 75 -21.73 -35.92 -15.59
C GLY A 75 -20.41 -36.20 -16.30
N PHE A 76 -20.44 -36.28 -17.63
CA PHE A 76 -19.24 -36.43 -18.45
C PHE A 76 -18.29 -35.22 -18.33
N VAL A 77 -18.81 -33.99 -18.40
CA VAL A 77 -18.01 -32.76 -18.25
C VAL A 77 -17.38 -32.66 -16.86
N ASP A 78 -18.12 -33.02 -15.81
CA ASP A 78 -17.61 -33.00 -14.43
C ASP A 78 -16.54 -34.08 -14.21
N ASN A 79 -16.72 -35.29 -14.75
CA ASN A 79 -15.70 -36.34 -14.73
C ASN A 79 -14.44 -35.90 -15.47
N LEU A 80 -14.57 -35.25 -16.63
CA LEU A 80 -13.44 -34.67 -17.35
C LEU A 80 -12.76 -33.56 -16.55
N ARG A 81 -13.52 -32.71 -15.86
CA ARG A 81 -12.98 -31.65 -15.00
C ARG A 81 -12.08 -32.22 -13.92
N GLU A 82 -12.55 -33.26 -13.24
CA GLU A 82 -11.80 -33.93 -12.18
C GLU A 82 -10.55 -34.60 -12.74
N TRP A 83 -10.70 -35.34 -13.83
CA TRP A 83 -9.58 -36.02 -14.48
C TRP A 83 -8.50 -35.04 -14.95
N PHE A 84 -8.89 -33.94 -15.60
CA PHE A 84 -7.93 -32.91 -16.03
C PHE A 84 -7.30 -32.19 -14.83
N SER A 85 -8.03 -32.00 -13.73
CA SER A 85 -7.48 -31.39 -12.51
C SER A 85 -6.39 -32.24 -11.90
N LEU A 86 -6.61 -33.56 -11.86
CA LEU A 86 -5.61 -34.53 -11.41
C LEU A 86 -4.41 -34.58 -12.36
N LYS A 87 -4.66 -34.64 -13.68
CA LYS A 87 -3.60 -34.79 -14.68
C LYS A 87 -2.71 -33.56 -14.80
N PHE A 88 -3.28 -32.36 -14.78
CA PHE A 88 -2.57 -31.11 -15.03
C PHE A 88 -2.28 -30.31 -13.74
N GLY A 89 -2.55 -30.90 -12.57
CA GLY A 89 -2.12 -30.35 -11.27
C GLY A 89 -2.90 -29.11 -10.82
N GLY A 90 -4.19 -29.02 -11.15
CA GLY A 90 -5.05 -27.97 -10.62
C GLY A 90 -6.28 -27.64 -11.47
N GLU A 91 -7.19 -26.85 -10.88
CA GLU A 91 -8.48 -26.49 -11.46
C GLU A 91 -8.37 -25.55 -12.68
N ALA A 92 -7.41 -24.61 -12.68
CA ALA A 92 -7.24 -23.67 -13.78
C ALA A 92 -6.77 -24.34 -15.08
N PRO A 93 -5.71 -25.19 -15.08
CA PRO A 93 -5.37 -26.02 -16.24
C PRO A 93 -6.50 -26.95 -16.69
N ALA A 94 -7.31 -27.45 -15.76
CA ALA A 94 -8.43 -28.33 -16.08
C ALA A 94 -9.58 -27.64 -16.81
N ARG A 95 -10.01 -26.48 -16.29
CA ARG A 95 -10.99 -25.61 -16.97
C ARG A 95 -10.51 -25.24 -18.37
N PHE A 96 -9.21 -25.03 -18.51
CA PHE A 96 -8.60 -24.70 -19.78
C PHE A 96 -8.58 -25.88 -20.77
N ALA A 97 -8.23 -27.09 -20.34
CA ALA A 97 -8.34 -28.29 -21.17
C ALA A 97 -9.79 -28.55 -21.59
N LEU A 98 -10.75 -28.40 -20.66
CA LEU A 98 -12.18 -28.48 -20.94
C LEU A 98 -12.64 -27.47 -21.98
N LEU A 99 -12.12 -26.24 -21.94
CA LEU A 99 -12.45 -25.24 -22.93
C LEU A 99 -12.02 -25.66 -24.35
N GLN A 100 -10.82 -26.21 -24.52
CA GLN A 100 -10.42 -26.70 -25.84
C GLN A 100 -11.26 -27.89 -26.28
N VAL A 101 -11.53 -28.84 -25.37
CA VAL A 101 -12.41 -29.98 -25.65
C VAL A 101 -13.80 -29.50 -26.08
N SER A 102 -14.33 -28.44 -25.45
CA SER A 102 -15.63 -27.86 -25.82
C SER A 102 -15.73 -27.33 -27.25
N ASN A 103 -14.58 -27.12 -27.92
CA ASN A 103 -14.51 -26.62 -29.29
C ASN A 103 -14.21 -27.72 -30.32
N ILE A 104 -13.92 -28.95 -29.87
CA ILE A 104 -13.82 -30.11 -30.76
C ILE A 104 -15.19 -30.33 -31.42
N PRO A 105 -15.27 -30.56 -32.75
CA PRO A 105 -16.54 -30.63 -33.47
C PRO A 105 -17.60 -31.56 -32.88
N VAL A 106 -17.16 -32.67 -32.27
CA VAL A 106 -18.02 -33.67 -31.60
C VAL A 106 -18.73 -33.09 -30.37
N PHE A 107 -18.06 -32.21 -29.61
CA PHE A 107 -18.57 -31.61 -28.37
C PHE A 107 -19.11 -30.19 -28.56
N ALA A 108 -18.87 -29.57 -29.71
CA ALA A 108 -19.23 -28.18 -29.97
C ALA A 108 -20.72 -27.89 -29.78
N GLN A 109 -21.59 -28.87 -30.03
CA GLN A 109 -23.05 -28.74 -29.95
C GLN A 109 -23.62 -29.09 -28.56
N TRP A 110 -22.80 -29.61 -27.64
CA TRP A 110 -23.26 -30.05 -26.33
C TRP A 110 -23.54 -28.86 -25.41
N ARG A 111 -24.72 -28.86 -24.79
CA ARG A 111 -25.14 -27.79 -23.87
C ARG A 111 -24.41 -27.82 -22.55
N ALA A 112 -23.96 -28.99 -22.09
CA ALA A 112 -23.17 -29.09 -20.86
C ALA A 112 -21.85 -28.30 -20.92
N PHE A 113 -21.36 -28.00 -22.13
CA PHE A 113 -20.20 -27.15 -22.36
C PHE A 113 -20.53 -25.66 -22.51
N ASP A 114 -21.80 -25.26 -22.56
CA ASP A 114 -22.19 -23.83 -22.63
C ASP A 114 -21.66 -23.07 -21.41
N ASP A 115 -21.80 -23.67 -20.22
CA ASP A 115 -21.27 -23.09 -18.98
C ASP A 115 -19.74 -23.01 -19.03
N VAL A 116 -19.04 -23.99 -19.61
CA VAL A 116 -17.57 -23.97 -19.75
C VAL A 116 -17.13 -22.87 -20.71
N ARG A 117 -17.83 -22.71 -21.84
CA ARG A 117 -17.57 -21.65 -22.83
C ARG A 117 -17.86 -20.26 -22.25
N ALA A 118 -18.93 -20.11 -21.48
CA ALA A 118 -19.28 -18.88 -20.79
C ALA A 118 -18.36 -18.58 -19.58
N SER A 119 -17.84 -19.62 -18.92
CA SER A 119 -16.99 -19.57 -17.72
C SER A 119 -15.52 -19.19 -18.02
N CYS A 120 -15.19 -18.70 -19.21
CA CYS A 120 -13.87 -18.12 -19.49
C CYS A 120 -13.69 -16.77 -18.78
N LEU A 121 -13.66 -16.81 -17.45
CA LEU A 121 -13.61 -15.66 -16.54
C LEU A 121 -12.32 -14.83 -16.68
N ASN A 122 -11.28 -15.36 -17.34
CA ASN A 122 -10.04 -14.64 -17.67
C ASN A 122 -9.92 -14.31 -19.17
N ARG A 123 -11.02 -14.28 -19.91
CA ARG A 123 -11.00 -13.73 -21.26
C ARG A 123 -10.80 -12.23 -21.16
N ILE A 124 -9.64 -11.76 -21.63
CA ILE A 124 -9.34 -10.34 -21.76
C ILE A 124 -9.60 -9.93 -23.20
N ASN A 125 -10.48 -8.98 -23.40
CA ASN A 125 -10.74 -8.45 -24.73
C ASN A 125 -9.79 -7.30 -25.05
N PHE A 126 -9.36 -7.24 -26.31
CA PHE A 126 -8.51 -6.19 -26.83
C PHE A 126 -8.85 -5.93 -28.29
N PRO A 127 -8.88 -4.65 -28.72
CA PRO A 127 -9.17 -4.32 -30.09
C PRO A 127 -7.93 -4.53 -30.96
N VAL A 128 -8.09 -5.29 -32.03
CA VAL A 128 -7.06 -5.67 -33.01
C VAL A 128 -7.39 -5.04 -34.35
N LEU A 129 -6.37 -4.62 -35.08
CA LEU A 129 -6.51 -4.21 -36.48
C LEU A 129 -6.33 -5.44 -37.36
N ARG A 130 -7.35 -5.82 -38.13
CA ARG A 130 -7.20 -6.86 -39.16
C ARG A 130 -6.62 -6.23 -40.44
N SER A 131 -5.99 -7.06 -41.27
CA SER A 131 -5.49 -6.65 -42.59
C SER A 131 -6.67 -6.06 -43.38
N GLY A 132 -6.66 -4.74 -43.63
CA GLY A 132 -7.79 -4.00 -44.20
C GLY A 132 -8.31 -2.81 -43.39
N ALA A 133 -7.71 -2.48 -42.23
CA ALA A 133 -8.07 -1.35 -41.38
C ALA A 133 -9.44 -1.44 -40.67
N ASP A 134 -10.15 -2.55 -40.80
CA ASP A 134 -11.30 -2.86 -39.95
C ASP A 134 -10.80 -3.30 -38.55
N GLY A 135 -11.24 -2.58 -37.53
CA GLY A 135 -10.98 -2.95 -36.13
C GLY A 135 -11.91 -4.08 -35.71
N ALA A 136 -11.35 -5.19 -35.24
CA ALA A 136 -12.06 -6.29 -34.60
C ALA A 136 -11.75 -6.33 -33.11
N ILE A 137 -12.57 -7.03 -32.32
CA ILE A 137 -12.26 -7.28 -30.91
C ILE A 137 -11.94 -8.76 -30.76
N GLU A 138 -10.73 -9.03 -30.31
CA GLU A 138 -10.27 -10.39 -30.04
C GLU A 138 -10.17 -10.61 -28.52
N GLY A 139 -10.30 -11.88 -28.12
CA GLY A 139 -10.07 -12.31 -26.75
C GLY A 139 -8.73 -13.02 -26.62
N LEU A 140 -8.04 -12.83 -25.50
CA LEU A 140 -6.98 -13.73 -25.05
C LEU A 140 -7.39 -14.37 -23.72
N CYS A 141 -7.06 -15.64 -23.55
CA CYS A 141 -7.15 -16.33 -22.27
C CYS A 141 -5.74 -16.44 -21.68
N VAL A 142 -5.58 -15.95 -20.46
CA VAL A 142 -4.32 -16.06 -19.71
C VAL A 142 -4.57 -16.91 -18.47
N PHE A 143 -3.69 -17.86 -18.21
CA PHE A 143 -3.68 -18.63 -16.97
C PHE A 143 -2.26 -18.93 -16.49
N LEU A 144 -2.15 -19.39 -15.25
CA LEU A 144 -0.89 -19.76 -14.63
C LEU A 144 -0.87 -21.26 -14.35
N ARG A 145 0.26 -21.92 -14.64
CA ARG A 145 0.54 -23.30 -14.24
C ARG A 145 1.84 -23.38 -13.44
N PRO A 146 1.98 -24.32 -12.48
CA PRO A 146 3.25 -24.52 -11.79
C PRO A 146 4.37 -24.76 -12.80
N ARG A 147 5.48 -24.04 -12.68
CA ARG A 147 6.61 -24.14 -13.61
C ARG A 147 7.54 -25.26 -13.16
N THR A 148 7.90 -26.17 -14.06
CA THR A 148 8.96 -27.16 -13.79
C THR A 148 10.34 -26.66 -14.24
N SER A 149 11.40 -27.23 -13.67
CA SER A 149 12.78 -26.81 -13.97
C SER A 149 13.08 -27.00 -15.47
N GLY A 150 13.61 -25.96 -16.12
CA GLY A 150 13.93 -25.98 -17.56
C GLY A 150 12.81 -25.49 -18.48
N GLU A 151 11.58 -25.33 -17.99
CA GLU A 151 10.49 -24.74 -18.80
C GLU A 151 10.64 -23.21 -18.93
N PRO A 152 10.22 -22.61 -20.05
CA PRO A 152 10.24 -21.15 -20.20
C PRO A 152 9.25 -20.49 -19.24
N ALA A 153 9.52 -19.24 -18.84
CA ALA A 153 8.61 -18.51 -17.95
C ALA A 153 7.24 -18.19 -18.59
N ILE A 154 7.19 -18.19 -19.93
CA ILE A 154 5.99 -17.91 -20.71
C ILE A 154 5.83 -18.95 -21.81
N LYS A 155 4.60 -19.36 -22.07
CA LYS A 155 4.21 -20.29 -23.14
C LYS A 155 2.96 -19.78 -23.83
N CYS A 156 3.00 -19.76 -25.16
CA CYS A 156 1.89 -19.36 -26.01
C CYS A 156 1.46 -20.54 -26.88
N SER A 157 0.16 -20.64 -27.15
CA SER A 157 -0.34 -21.51 -28.22
C SER A 157 0.13 -20.99 -29.59
N GLU A 158 0.26 -21.88 -30.58
CA GLU A 158 0.65 -21.50 -31.94
C GLU A 158 -0.39 -20.60 -32.62
N ASP A 159 -1.65 -20.65 -32.18
CA ASP A 159 -2.72 -19.78 -32.66
C ASP A 159 -2.58 -18.32 -32.21
N VAL A 160 -1.58 -18.04 -31.36
CA VAL A 160 -1.28 -16.71 -30.82
C VAL A 160 0.04 -16.22 -31.42
N LEU A 161 -0.06 -15.47 -32.52
CA LEU A 161 1.11 -14.88 -33.18
C LEU A 161 1.48 -13.55 -32.50
N LEU A 162 2.16 -13.66 -31.36
CA LEU A 162 2.68 -12.52 -30.60
C LEU A 162 4.21 -12.51 -30.57
N GLY A 163 4.80 -11.32 -30.64
CA GLY A 163 6.24 -11.14 -30.51
C GLY A 163 6.71 -11.58 -29.11
N PRO A 164 7.73 -12.45 -28.97
CA PRO A 164 8.20 -12.92 -27.67
C PRO A 164 8.70 -11.77 -26.76
N ALA A 165 9.20 -10.69 -27.36
CA ALA A 165 9.62 -9.48 -26.65
C ALA A 165 8.45 -8.69 -26.04
N ASP A 166 7.29 -8.65 -26.70
CA ASP A 166 6.11 -7.93 -26.21
C ASP A 166 5.52 -8.65 -24.99
N ILE A 167 5.56 -9.98 -25.01
CA ILE A 167 5.03 -10.83 -23.94
C ILE A 167 5.93 -10.75 -22.69
N SER A 168 7.25 -10.80 -22.87
CA SER A 168 8.20 -10.60 -21.77
C SER A 168 8.09 -9.18 -21.20
N GLN A 169 7.94 -8.17 -22.06
CA GLN A 169 7.75 -6.79 -21.63
C GLN A 169 6.48 -6.60 -20.79
N ALA A 170 5.35 -7.21 -21.19
CA ALA A 170 4.11 -7.16 -20.42
C ALA A 170 4.27 -7.84 -19.06
N ARG A 171 4.90 -9.02 -19.02
CA ARG A 171 5.23 -9.73 -17.77
C ARG A 171 6.08 -8.86 -16.85
N ASP A 172 7.16 -8.29 -17.36
CA ASP A 172 8.08 -7.47 -16.57
C ASP A 172 7.40 -6.18 -16.07
N GLY A 173 6.50 -5.61 -16.88
CA GLY A 173 5.64 -4.49 -16.49
C GLY A 173 4.74 -4.81 -15.29
N VAL A 174 4.12 -5.98 -15.30
CA VAL A 174 3.31 -6.48 -14.18
C VAL A 174 4.18 -6.74 -12.96
N MET A 175 5.31 -7.44 -13.13
CA MET A 175 6.28 -7.73 -12.08
C MET A 175 6.82 -6.47 -11.40
N ASN A 176 7.14 -5.44 -12.18
CA ASN A 176 7.60 -4.16 -11.64
C ASN A 176 6.49 -3.35 -10.97
N SER A 177 5.26 -3.42 -11.48
CA SER A 177 4.09 -2.86 -10.79
C SER A 177 3.83 -3.56 -9.46
N LEU A 178 4.15 -4.86 -9.40
CA LEU A 178 4.18 -5.69 -8.19
C LEU A 178 5.55 -5.71 -7.50
N SER A 179 6.41 -4.71 -7.72
CA SER A 179 7.67 -4.55 -6.99
C SER A 179 7.58 -3.38 -6.01
N ASN A 180 8.42 -3.42 -4.96
CA ASN A 180 8.63 -2.40 -3.91
C ASN A 180 7.77 -1.13 -4.03
N LEU A 181 8.20 -0.16 -4.85
CA LEU A 181 7.55 1.14 -4.99
C LEU A 181 6.17 1.09 -5.67
N GLY A 182 5.99 0.20 -6.65
CA GLY A 182 4.72 0.00 -7.36
C GLY A 182 3.65 -0.60 -6.46
N ILE A 183 4.00 -1.62 -5.69
CA ILE A 183 3.12 -2.21 -4.67
C ILE A 183 2.79 -1.16 -3.62
N LEU A 184 3.81 -0.48 -3.08
CA LEU A 184 3.59 0.50 -2.01
C LEU A 184 2.62 1.60 -2.46
N ARG A 185 2.79 2.13 -3.68
CA ARG A 185 1.89 3.14 -4.24
C ARG A 185 0.47 2.63 -4.39
N THR A 186 0.30 1.42 -4.94
CA THR A 186 -1.02 0.81 -5.16
C THR A 186 -1.70 0.47 -3.82
N ALA A 187 -0.95 -0.11 -2.88
CA ALA A 187 -1.40 -0.46 -1.54
C ALA A 187 -1.76 0.78 -0.72
N LEU A 188 -0.97 1.85 -0.80
CA LEU A 188 -1.23 3.11 -0.12
C LEU A 188 -2.50 3.74 -0.69
N VAL A 189 -2.53 4.10 -1.98
CA VAL A 189 -3.71 4.74 -2.60
C VAL A 189 -4.96 3.88 -2.48
N GLY A 190 -4.82 2.57 -2.69
CA GLY A 190 -5.89 1.61 -2.49
C GLY A 190 -6.39 1.68 -1.06
N SER A 191 -5.53 1.42 -0.06
CA SER A 191 -5.90 1.43 1.36
C SER A 191 -6.61 2.72 1.74
N LEU A 192 -6.12 3.88 1.29
CA LEU A 192 -6.74 5.18 1.56
C LEU A 192 -8.16 5.32 1.04
N ALA A 193 -8.53 4.58 0.01
CA ALA A 193 -9.91 4.58 -0.48
C ALA A 193 -10.78 3.53 0.19
N GLY A 194 -10.21 2.39 0.61
CA GLY A 194 -10.90 1.41 1.45
C GLY A 194 -11.26 1.95 2.84
N TRP A 195 -10.58 3.01 3.26
CA TRP A 195 -10.91 3.78 4.47
C TRP A 195 -12.29 4.41 4.42
N LEU A 196 -12.84 4.67 3.22
CA LEU A 196 -14.18 5.21 3.04
C LEU A 196 -15.29 4.15 3.20
N SER A 197 -14.95 2.90 3.51
CA SER A 197 -15.95 1.90 3.86
C SER A 197 -16.57 2.24 5.22
N ALA A 198 -17.91 2.33 5.29
CA ALA A 198 -18.65 2.81 6.48
C ALA A 198 -18.23 2.14 7.81
N ARG A 199 -17.85 0.85 7.77
CA ARG A 199 -17.37 0.11 8.96
C ARG A 199 -15.95 0.51 9.39
N ALA A 200 -15.07 0.84 8.45
CA ALA A 200 -13.72 1.32 8.76
C ALA A 200 -13.75 2.79 9.20
N ILE A 201 -14.58 3.62 8.55
CA ILE A 201 -14.86 4.99 8.98
C ILE A 201 -15.35 4.98 10.43
N GLY A 202 -16.35 4.16 10.79
CA GLY A 202 -16.88 4.16 12.16
C GLY A 202 -15.83 3.86 13.24
N ARG A 203 -14.96 2.87 13.00
CA ARG A 203 -13.87 2.53 13.92
C ARG A 203 -12.78 3.60 13.98
N PHE A 204 -12.43 4.18 12.83
CA PHE A 204 -11.42 5.22 12.74
C PHE A 204 -11.91 6.56 13.31
N VAL A 205 -13.15 6.94 13.02
CA VAL A 205 -13.81 8.12 13.61
C VAL A 205 -13.98 7.93 15.12
N ALA A 206 -14.33 6.74 15.61
CA ALA A 206 -14.34 6.47 17.05
C ALA A 206 -12.95 6.69 17.67
N LEU A 207 -11.87 6.21 17.04
CA LEU A 207 -10.50 6.47 17.49
C LEU A 207 -10.15 7.96 17.45
N LEU A 208 -10.54 8.70 16.41
CA LEU A 208 -10.32 10.15 16.32
C LEU A 208 -11.14 10.94 17.35
N ILE A 209 -12.38 10.54 17.62
CA ILE A 209 -13.23 11.13 18.66
C ILE A 209 -12.58 10.90 20.03
N TRP A 210 -12.13 9.67 20.32
CA TRP A 210 -11.38 9.38 21.55
C TRP A 210 -10.07 10.18 21.62
N LEU A 211 -9.40 10.42 20.49
CA LEU A 211 -8.19 11.25 20.44
C LEU A 211 -8.50 12.69 20.81
N ALA A 212 -9.56 13.24 20.23
CA ALA A 212 -10.02 14.61 20.50
C ALA A 212 -10.50 14.78 21.94
N VAL A 213 -11.21 13.79 22.49
CA VAL A 213 -11.66 13.80 23.89
C VAL A 213 -10.46 13.73 24.83
N LEU A 214 -9.54 12.79 24.62
CA LEU A 214 -8.37 12.64 25.48
C LEU A 214 -7.38 13.80 25.34
N SER A 215 -7.23 14.39 24.15
CA SER A 215 -6.39 15.58 23.95
C SER A 215 -7.03 16.83 24.55
N GLY A 216 -8.37 16.96 24.49
CA GLY A 216 -9.11 18.00 25.20
C GLY A 216 -8.96 17.88 26.72
N ILE A 217 -9.07 16.66 27.26
CA ILE A 217 -8.81 16.38 28.67
C ILE A 217 -7.35 16.69 29.01
N ALA A 218 -6.39 16.34 28.14
CA ALA A 218 -4.97 16.68 28.32
C ALA A 218 -4.74 18.19 28.38
N ALA A 219 -5.35 18.95 27.46
CA ALA A 219 -5.25 20.41 27.43
C ALA A 219 -5.82 21.04 28.71
N ILE A 220 -6.99 20.56 29.18
CA ILE A 220 -7.60 21.02 30.44
C ILE A 220 -6.71 20.67 31.65
N VAL A 221 -6.13 19.47 31.65
CA VAL A 221 -5.27 18.98 32.75
C VAL A 221 -3.92 19.72 32.78
N ILE A 222 -3.34 20.06 31.63
CA ILE A 222 -2.10 20.83 31.51
C ILE A 222 -2.31 22.32 31.85
N CYS A 223 -3.43 22.90 31.42
CA CYS A 223 -3.75 24.30 31.68
C CYS A 223 -4.44 24.54 33.04
N GLY A 224 -4.78 23.47 33.77
CA GLY A 224 -5.44 23.53 35.07
C GLY A 224 -4.45 23.89 36.20
N PRO A 225 -4.64 24.99 36.94
CA PRO A 225 -3.73 25.43 38.01
C PRO A 225 -3.66 24.51 39.24
N TRP A 226 -4.50 23.46 39.31
CA TRP A 226 -4.85 22.75 40.55
C TRP A 226 -4.60 21.23 40.49
N LEU A 227 -4.05 20.71 39.39
CA LEU A 227 -3.95 19.27 39.14
C LEU A 227 -2.55 18.71 39.43
N ASP A 228 -2.56 17.59 40.14
CA ASP A 228 -1.38 16.88 40.62
C ASP A 228 -0.50 16.39 39.46
N HIS A 229 0.83 16.45 39.61
CA HIS A 229 1.80 16.16 38.54
C HIS A 229 1.62 14.75 37.93
N TYR A 230 1.07 13.83 38.73
CA TYR A 230 0.74 12.47 38.30
C TYR A 230 -0.41 12.41 37.29
N ALA A 231 -1.44 13.24 37.43
CA ALA A 231 -2.60 13.25 36.52
C ALA A 231 -2.20 13.69 35.10
N VAL A 232 -1.31 14.69 34.99
CA VAL A 232 -0.75 15.15 33.70
C VAL A 232 0.01 14.01 33.00
N LYS A 233 0.81 13.24 33.75
CA LYS A 233 1.60 12.12 33.22
C LYS A 233 0.73 11.01 32.61
N TYR A 234 -0.33 10.59 33.30
CA TYR A 234 -1.20 9.51 32.80
C TYR A 234 -2.00 9.94 31.56
N VAL A 235 -2.47 11.19 31.52
CA VAL A 235 -3.24 11.70 30.38
C VAL A 235 -2.36 11.87 29.14
N LEU A 236 -1.12 12.36 29.29
CA LEU A 236 -0.19 12.48 28.16
C LEU A 236 0.17 11.10 27.58
N VAL A 237 0.40 10.11 28.45
CA VAL A 237 0.66 8.71 28.04
C VAL A 237 -0.55 8.13 27.31
N ALA A 238 -1.77 8.38 27.78
CA ALA A 238 -2.99 7.92 27.11
C ALA A 238 -3.16 8.54 25.71
N VAL A 239 -2.93 9.85 25.55
CA VAL A 239 -2.95 10.53 24.24
C VAL A 239 -1.89 9.95 23.30
N LEU A 240 -0.68 9.70 23.81
CA LEU A 240 0.42 9.16 23.02
C LEU A 240 0.13 7.71 22.57
N TRP A 241 -0.44 6.87 23.43
CA TRP A 241 -0.90 5.53 23.05
C TRP A 241 -2.02 5.55 22.02
N LEU A 242 -3.00 6.44 22.18
CA LEU A 242 -4.10 6.54 21.22
C LEU A 242 -3.59 7.05 19.86
N TYR A 243 -2.61 7.94 19.86
CA TYR A 243 -1.91 8.37 18.65
C TYR A 243 -1.17 7.20 17.96
N VAL A 244 -0.42 6.40 18.74
CA VAL A 244 0.25 5.19 18.24
C VAL A 244 -0.76 4.24 17.59
N LEU A 245 -1.94 4.04 18.20
CA LEU A 245 -3.01 3.21 17.61
C LEU A 245 -3.56 3.81 16.30
N VAL A 246 -3.73 5.13 16.23
CA VAL A 246 -4.17 5.86 15.02
C VAL A 246 -3.17 5.71 13.87
N VAL A 247 -1.86 5.59 14.16
CA VAL A 247 -0.80 5.39 13.15
C VAL A 247 -0.59 3.90 12.81
N LEU A 248 -0.63 3.01 13.80
CA LEU A 248 -0.44 1.57 13.58
C LEU A 248 -1.57 0.96 12.76
N PHE A 249 -2.80 1.44 12.92
CA PHE A 249 -3.95 0.94 12.14
C PHE A 249 -3.77 1.11 10.61
N PRO A 250 -3.50 2.31 10.04
CA PRO A 250 -3.14 2.49 8.62
C PRO A 250 -1.96 1.63 8.21
N THR A 251 -0.91 1.67 9.00
CA THR A 251 0.37 1.03 8.66
C THR A 251 0.18 -0.48 8.54
N SER A 252 -0.56 -1.09 9.47
CA SER A 252 -0.88 -2.52 9.43
C SER A 252 -1.72 -2.91 8.22
N ARG A 253 -2.68 -2.06 7.80
CA ARG A 253 -3.49 -2.27 6.58
C ARG A 253 -2.62 -2.23 5.33
N VAL A 254 -1.82 -1.17 5.18
CA VAL A 254 -0.90 -1.02 4.05
C VAL A 254 0.07 -2.20 4.01
N LEU A 255 0.62 -2.63 5.14
CA LEU A 255 1.53 -3.77 5.21
C LEU A 255 0.86 -5.08 4.79
N LYS A 256 -0.40 -5.32 5.15
CA LYS A 256 -1.17 -6.48 4.68
C LYS A 256 -1.35 -6.46 3.16
N GLU A 257 -1.68 -5.30 2.59
CA GLU A 257 -1.80 -5.14 1.14
C GLU A 257 -0.45 -5.32 0.44
N VAL A 258 0.65 -4.82 1.04
CA VAL A 258 2.00 -5.02 0.51
C VAL A 258 2.39 -6.50 0.51
N ARG A 259 2.18 -7.20 1.63
CA ARG A 259 2.46 -8.64 1.75
C ARG A 259 1.69 -9.46 0.71
N PHE A 260 0.43 -9.10 0.46
CA PHE A 260 -0.34 -9.77 -0.57
C PHE A 260 0.17 -9.45 -1.99
N GLY A 261 0.57 -8.20 -2.24
CA GLY A 261 1.24 -7.82 -3.50
C GLY A 261 2.52 -8.63 -3.75
N VAL A 262 3.34 -8.82 -2.72
CA VAL A 262 4.54 -9.69 -2.78
C VAL A 262 4.15 -11.14 -3.05
N ARG A 263 3.06 -11.64 -2.47
CA ARG A 263 2.56 -12.99 -2.76
C ARG A 263 2.15 -13.14 -4.23
N LEU A 264 1.46 -12.16 -4.81
CA LEU A 264 1.12 -12.17 -6.24
C LEU A 264 2.37 -12.22 -7.11
N ARG A 265 3.37 -11.42 -6.76
CA ARG A 265 4.67 -11.44 -7.43
C ARG A 265 5.32 -12.81 -7.37
N ASN A 266 5.40 -13.41 -6.18
CA ASN A 266 6.00 -14.74 -5.99
C ASN A 266 5.26 -15.81 -6.82
N VAL A 267 3.94 -15.70 -6.96
CA VAL A 267 3.16 -16.57 -7.85
C VAL A 267 3.62 -16.41 -9.29
N LEU A 268 3.80 -15.20 -9.79
CA LEU A 268 4.30 -14.94 -11.16
C LEU A 268 5.79 -15.30 -11.39
N GLU A 269 6.58 -15.39 -10.32
CA GLU A 269 7.97 -15.89 -10.39
C GLU A 269 8.03 -17.41 -10.48
N THR A 270 7.13 -18.10 -9.77
CA THR A 270 7.12 -19.57 -9.62
C THR A 270 6.24 -20.28 -10.64
N HIS A 271 5.31 -19.57 -11.28
CA HIS A 271 4.40 -20.15 -12.27
C HIS A 271 4.80 -19.74 -13.69
N GLN A 272 4.48 -20.62 -14.64
CA GLN A 272 4.58 -20.34 -16.06
C GLN A 272 3.29 -19.67 -16.54
N ILE A 273 3.45 -18.56 -17.27
CA ILE A 273 2.34 -17.82 -17.88
C ILE A 273 1.96 -18.51 -19.18
N CYS A 274 0.67 -18.82 -19.32
CA CYS A 274 0.12 -19.58 -20.43
C CYS A 274 -0.91 -18.72 -21.17
N ILE A 275 -0.74 -18.53 -22.49
CA ILE A 275 -1.54 -17.60 -23.30
C ILE A 275 -2.15 -18.31 -24.50
N LEU A 276 -3.45 -18.11 -24.72
CA LEU A 276 -4.25 -18.72 -25.78
C LEU A 276 -5.28 -17.78 -26.39
N PRO A 277 -5.79 -18.08 -27.59
CA PRO A 277 -6.90 -17.34 -28.16
C PRO A 277 -8.16 -17.51 -27.30
N GLY A 278 -8.86 -16.41 -27.05
CA GLY A 278 -10.13 -16.38 -26.31
C GLY A 278 -11.35 -16.73 -27.16
N ASN A 279 -11.17 -16.80 -28.47
CA ASN A 279 -12.14 -17.32 -29.44
C ASN A 279 -11.49 -18.55 -30.12
N LEU A 280 -11.80 -19.76 -29.63
CA LEU A 280 -11.26 -21.02 -30.16
C LEU A 280 -12.09 -21.58 -31.33
N GLY A 281 -12.88 -20.74 -32.00
CA GLY A 281 -13.69 -21.16 -33.15
C GLY A 281 -12.81 -21.38 -34.39
N ARG A 282 -12.82 -22.61 -34.92
CA ARG A 282 -12.24 -23.08 -36.20
C ARG A 282 -11.22 -22.14 -36.86
N GLY A 283 -9.94 -22.37 -36.57
CA GLY A 283 -8.82 -21.82 -37.36
C GLY A 283 -8.60 -20.31 -37.27
N SER A 284 -9.22 -19.60 -36.33
CA SER A 284 -8.94 -18.18 -36.12
C SER A 284 -7.62 -17.99 -35.37
N HIS A 285 -6.54 -17.72 -36.12
CA HIS A 285 -5.31 -17.23 -35.53
C HIS A 285 -5.52 -15.81 -34.98
N VAL A 286 -5.17 -15.61 -33.71
CA VAL A 286 -5.12 -14.28 -33.11
C VAL A 286 -3.80 -13.64 -33.56
N VAL A 287 -3.89 -12.87 -34.64
CA VAL A 287 -2.78 -12.06 -35.15
C VAL A 287 -2.92 -10.65 -34.57
N ALA A 288 -2.22 -10.37 -33.47
CA ALA A 288 -2.17 -9.01 -32.96
C ALA A 288 -1.14 -8.21 -33.78
N VAL A 289 -1.60 -7.47 -34.78
CA VAL A 289 -0.72 -6.55 -35.54
C VAL A 289 -0.50 -5.29 -34.70
N GLY A 290 0.73 -5.13 -34.19
CA GLY A 290 1.21 -3.92 -33.50
C GLY A 290 1.24 -4.01 -31.96
N SER A 291 2.13 -3.21 -31.35
CA SER A 291 2.52 -3.25 -29.92
C SER A 291 1.42 -2.93 -28.88
N SER A 292 0.22 -2.65 -29.33
CA SER A 292 -0.88 -2.08 -28.53
C SER A 292 -1.71 -3.06 -27.70
N PHE A 293 -1.36 -4.35 -27.67
CA PHE A 293 -2.08 -5.38 -26.91
C PHE A 293 -1.42 -5.70 -25.56
N THR A 294 -0.18 -5.25 -25.33
CA THR A 294 0.61 -5.60 -24.13
C THR A 294 -0.02 -5.11 -22.82
N LEU A 295 -0.82 -4.04 -22.85
CA LEU A 295 -1.64 -3.65 -21.71
C LEU A 295 -2.72 -4.70 -21.37
N ALA A 296 -3.44 -5.19 -22.38
CA ALA A 296 -4.46 -6.23 -22.20
C ALA A 296 -3.83 -7.49 -21.61
N LEU A 297 -2.69 -7.90 -22.17
CA LEU A 297 -1.91 -9.02 -21.67
C LEU A 297 -1.47 -8.81 -20.21
N GLY A 298 -0.98 -7.62 -19.85
CA GLY A 298 -0.58 -7.30 -18.47
C GLY A 298 -1.74 -7.39 -17.47
N VAL A 299 -2.93 -6.90 -17.84
CA VAL A 299 -4.15 -7.06 -17.01
C VAL A 299 -4.52 -8.54 -16.91
N GLY A 300 -4.41 -9.29 -18.00
CA GLY A 300 -4.62 -10.73 -18.03
C GLY A 300 -3.72 -11.51 -17.07
N ILE A 301 -2.42 -11.29 -17.17
CA ILE A 301 -1.41 -11.89 -16.28
C ILE A 301 -1.75 -11.61 -14.81
N LEU A 302 -2.15 -10.38 -14.49
CA LEU A 302 -2.53 -10.02 -13.14
C LEU A 302 -3.84 -10.71 -12.70
N SER A 303 -4.85 -10.81 -13.58
CA SER A 303 -6.09 -11.54 -13.30
C SER A 303 -5.80 -13.00 -12.95
N SER A 304 -4.97 -13.66 -13.76
CA SER A 304 -4.55 -15.04 -13.53
C SER A 304 -3.74 -15.18 -12.23
N ALA A 305 -2.92 -14.19 -11.89
CA ALA A 305 -2.19 -14.16 -10.62
C ALA A 305 -3.14 -14.07 -9.42
N PHE A 306 -4.22 -13.28 -9.51
CA PHE A 306 -5.23 -13.25 -8.45
C PHE A 306 -5.93 -14.59 -8.29
N GLU A 307 -6.31 -15.24 -9.39
CA GLU A 307 -6.97 -16.55 -9.34
C GLU A 307 -6.06 -17.62 -8.70
N ALA A 308 -4.78 -17.65 -9.08
CA ALA A 308 -3.81 -18.58 -8.53
C ALA A 308 -3.47 -18.29 -7.06
N ALA A 309 -3.33 -17.01 -6.69
CA ALA A 309 -3.03 -16.63 -5.30
C ALA A 309 -4.22 -16.81 -4.35
N ARG A 310 -5.46 -16.84 -4.89
CA ARG A 310 -6.75 -16.83 -4.19
C ARG A 310 -6.78 -15.76 -3.08
N PRO A 311 -7.19 -14.51 -3.37
CA PRO A 311 -7.11 -13.44 -2.38
C PRO A 311 -7.77 -13.85 -1.06
N SER A 312 -6.99 -13.82 0.02
CA SER A 312 -7.51 -14.15 1.34
C SER A 312 -8.48 -13.05 1.77
N ARG A 313 -9.39 -13.38 2.68
CA ARG A 313 -10.28 -12.39 3.32
C ARG A 313 -9.53 -11.24 4.01
N ASP A 314 -8.21 -11.33 4.17
CA ASP A 314 -7.38 -10.36 4.88
C ASP A 314 -6.96 -9.16 4.02
N SER A 315 -6.92 -9.32 2.70
CA SER A 315 -6.65 -8.22 1.77
C SER A 315 -7.97 -7.69 1.22
N TRP A 316 -8.35 -6.49 1.65
CA TRP A 316 -9.58 -5.88 1.17
C TRP A 316 -9.37 -5.31 -0.25
N LEU A 317 -8.20 -4.71 -0.52
CA LEU A 317 -7.91 -4.06 -1.80
C LEU A 317 -7.84 -5.10 -2.92
N TRP A 318 -6.99 -6.11 -2.75
CA TRP A 318 -6.77 -7.12 -3.78
C TRP A 318 -7.96 -8.05 -3.92
N GLY A 319 -8.64 -8.41 -2.83
CA GLY A 319 -9.90 -9.15 -2.90
C GLY A 319 -10.98 -8.39 -3.68
N TRP A 320 -11.13 -7.09 -3.41
CA TRP A 320 -12.10 -6.28 -4.12
C TRP A 320 -11.73 -6.00 -5.58
N LEU A 321 -10.44 -5.81 -5.89
CA LEU A 321 -9.96 -5.71 -7.28
C LEU A 321 -10.20 -7.00 -8.05
N TYR A 322 -9.94 -8.16 -7.43
CA TYR A 322 -10.19 -9.46 -8.02
C TYR A 322 -11.67 -9.68 -8.35
N GLU A 323 -12.57 -9.42 -7.40
CA GLU A 323 -14.01 -9.57 -7.65
C GLU A 323 -14.50 -8.64 -8.76
N ARG A 324 -14.01 -7.39 -8.79
CA ARG A 324 -14.35 -6.47 -9.89
C ARG A 324 -13.81 -6.92 -11.23
N LEU A 325 -12.55 -7.34 -11.29
CA LEU A 325 -11.97 -7.91 -12.50
C LEU A 325 -12.81 -9.09 -12.97
N LYS A 326 -13.04 -10.08 -12.11
CA LYS A 326 -13.79 -11.30 -12.42
C LYS A 326 -15.20 -11.02 -12.99
N HIS A 327 -15.91 -10.03 -12.45
CA HIS A 327 -17.26 -9.71 -12.91
C HIS A 327 -17.34 -8.78 -14.12
N GLN A 328 -16.28 -8.02 -14.41
CA GLN A 328 -16.33 -6.96 -15.41
C GLN A 328 -15.40 -7.20 -16.61
N LEU A 329 -14.41 -8.09 -16.52
CA LEU A 329 -13.38 -8.29 -17.54
C LEU A 329 -13.95 -8.58 -18.93
N ALA A 330 -15.04 -9.36 -19.01
CA ALA A 330 -15.70 -9.71 -20.26
C ALA A 330 -16.26 -8.50 -21.02
N ASN A 331 -16.61 -7.41 -20.32
CA ASN A 331 -17.22 -6.22 -20.91
C ASN A 331 -16.20 -5.08 -21.10
N TRP A 332 -14.92 -5.36 -20.84
CA TRP A 332 -13.83 -4.39 -20.88
C TRP A 332 -12.88 -4.71 -22.03
N ALA A 333 -12.46 -3.68 -22.74
CA ALA A 333 -11.41 -3.75 -23.75
C ALA A 333 -10.20 -2.93 -23.31
N PHE A 334 -8.99 -3.45 -23.57
CA PHE A 334 -7.74 -2.79 -23.20
C PHE A 334 -6.86 -2.57 -24.42
N THR A 335 -6.33 -1.36 -24.57
CA THR A 335 -5.34 -1.05 -25.62
C THR A 335 -4.25 -0.15 -25.07
N GLY A 336 -3.01 -0.37 -25.50
CA GLY A 336 -1.84 0.37 -25.04
C GLY A 336 -0.58 -0.49 -25.02
N VAL A 337 0.58 0.17 -25.10
CA VAL A 337 1.87 -0.50 -24.93
C VAL A 337 2.25 -0.46 -23.45
N LEU A 338 2.33 -1.61 -22.78
CA LEU A 338 2.83 -1.72 -21.42
C LEU A 338 4.35 -1.92 -21.46
N ARG A 339 5.10 -0.95 -20.94
CA ARG A 339 6.55 -1.06 -20.78
C ARG A 339 6.91 -1.90 -19.58
N SER A 340 8.14 -2.41 -19.57
CA SER A 340 8.71 -3.16 -18.43
C SER A 340 8.68 -2.37 -17.13
N ASN A 341 8.74 -1.04 -17.15
CA ASN A 341 8.62 -0.20 -15.94
C ASN A 341 7.16 -0.01 -15.44
N GLY A 342 6.18 -0.68 -16.04
CA GLY A 342 4.76 -0.57 -15.71
C GLY A 342 4.06 0.66 -16.30
N ALA A 343 4.76 1.48 -17.09
CA ALA A 343 4.16 2.63 -17.77
C ALA A 343 3.37 2.20 -19.01
N VAL A 344 2.24 2.87 -19.24
CA VAL A 344 1.39 2.71 -20.43
C VAL A 344 1.72 3.82 -21.40
N VAL A 345 2.22 3.44 -22.57
CA VAL A 345 2.70 4.37 -23.60
C VAL A 345 1.69 4.53 -24.71
N ASN A 346 1.73 5.71 -25.33
CA ASN A 346 0.89 6.08 -26.44
C ASN A 346 1.02 5.10 -27.61
N VAL A 347 -0.09 4.93 -28.30
CA VAL A 347 -0.21 4.15 -29.54
C VAL A 347 -0.46 5.15 -30.66
N ASP A 348 -0.18 4.76 -31.90
CA ASP A 348 -0.50 5.58 -33.06
C ASP A 348 -1.96 6.08 -33.02
N LYS A 349 -2.16 7.37 -33.31
CA LYS A 349 -3.46 8.05 -33.16
C LYS A 349 -4.48 7.51 -34.14
N ASP A 350 -4.05 7.24 -35.38
CA ASP A 350 -4.94 6.78 -36.45
C ASP A 350 -5.48 5.39 -36.12
N HIS A 351 -4.62 4.51 -35.59
CA HIS A 351 -5.01 3.20 -35.07
C HIS A 351 -5.95 3.25 -33.87
N MET A 352 -5.90 4.31 -33.07
CA MET A 352 -6.71 4.45 -31.87
C MET A 352 -8.15 4.85 -32.16
N ALA A 353 -8.39 5.62 -33.22
CA ALA A 353 -9.73 5.94 -33.69
C ALA A 353 -10.47 4.67 -34.13
N THR A 354 -9.84 3.86 -34.99
CA THR A 354 -10.38 2.57 -35.45
C THR A 354 -10.69 1.61 -34.29
N LYS A 355 -9.80 1.54 -33.29
CA LYS A 355 -10.01 0.69 -32.10
C LYS A 355 -11.16 1.19 -31.23
N TYR A 356 -11.30 2.51 -31.09
CA TYR A 356 -12.43 3.09 -30.39
C TYR A 356 -13.75 2.78 -31.10
N GLU A 357 -13.78 2.90 -32.43
CA GLU A 357 -14.97 2.56 -33.23
C GLU A 357 -15.30 1.06 -33.14
N ALA A 358 -14.30 0.19 -33.20
CA ALA A 358 -14.48 -1.25 -32.98
C ALA A 358 -15.11 -1.54 -31.62
N CYS A 359 -14.60 -0.92 -30.54
CA CYS A 359 -15.17 -1.04 -29.20
C CYS A 359 -16.58 -0.46 -29.09
N ARG A 360 -16.87 0.62 -29.81
CA ARG A 360 -18.19 1.26 -29.80
C ARG A 360 -19.25 0.43 -30.53
N ASN A 361 -18.83 -0.27 -31.59
CA ASN A 361 -19.72 -1.08 -32.42
C ASN A 361 -19.93 -2.50 -31.85
N HIS A 362 -19.15 -2.92 -30.85
CA HIS A 362 -19.26 -4.25 -30.26
C HIS A 362 -20.36 -4.30 -29.18
N PRO A 363 -21.30 -5.27 -29.23
CA PRO A 363 -22.47 -5.29 -28.36
C PRO A 363 -22.13 -5.47 -26.86
N ASP A 364 -21.09 -6.25 -26.55
CA ASP A 364 -20.76 -6.60 -25.16
C ASP A 364 -19.75 -5.66 -24.48
N ILE A 365 -19.06 -4.80 -25.25
CA ILE A 365 -18.01 -3.94 -24.69
C ILE A 365 -18.61 -2.63 -24.22
N THR A 366 -18.47 -2.38 -22.92
CA THR A 366 -19.00 -1.18 -22.25
C THR A 366 -17.92 -0.22 -21.78
N VAL A 367 -16.67 -0.72 -21.66
CA VAL A 367 -15.53 0.03 -21.16
C VAL A 367 -14.32 -0.17 -22.06
N LEU A 368 -13.64 0.92 -22.42
CA LEU A 368 -12.35 0.90 -23.10
C LEU A 368 -11.28 1.59 -22.23
N VAL A 369 -10.20 0.89 -21.93
CA VAL A 369 -9.01 1.44 -21.26
C VAL A 369 -7.93 1.69 -22.30
N MET A 370 -7.41 2.93 -22.35
CA MET A 370 -6.44 3.39 -23.33
C MET A 370 -5.31 4.21 -22.68
N PRO A 371 -4.17 4.45 -23.37
CA PRO A 371 -3.11 5.31 -22.86
C PRO A 371 -3.58 6.76 -22.68
N LYS A 372 -2.93 7.51 -21.79
CA LYS A 372 -3.18 8.94 -21.64
C LYS A 372 -2.54 9.74 -22.77
N GLN A 373 -3.26 9.84 -23.88
CA GLN A 373 -2.91 10.62 -25.06
C GLN A 373 -4.00 11.66 -25.39
N ASN A 374 -3.61 12.74 -26.06
CA ASN A 374 -4.53 13.77 -26.54
C ASN A 374 -5.20 13.25 -27.82
N LEU A 375 -6.45 12.81 -27.67
CA LEU A 375 -7.35 12.35 -28.72
C LEU A 375 -8.68 13.07 -28.57
N ASP A 376 -9.31 13.38 -29.71
CA ASP A 376 -10.65 13.97 -29.82
C ASP A 376 -11.75 12.91 -29.63
N ILE A 377 -11.58 12.08 -28.60
CA ILE A 377 -12.54 11.06 -28.20
C ILE A 377 -13.28 11.57 -26.96
N PRO A 378 -14.63 11.66 -26.99
CA PRO A 378 -15.40 12.17 -25.88
C PRO A 378 -15.21 11.31 -24.62
N LEU A 379 -14.74 11.94 -23.55
CA LEU A 379 -14.62 11.31 -22.24
C LEU A 379 -15.98 11.43 -21.52
N LEU A 380 -16.76 10.36 -21.52
CA LEU A 380 -17.92 10.29 -20.63
C LEU A 380 -17.41 10.24 -19.19
N ALA A 381 -17.75 11.27 -18.41
CA ALA A 381 -17.40 11.32 -17.00
C ALA A 381 -17.96 10.06 -16.29
N PRO A 382 -17.20 9.44 -15.38
CA PRO A 382 -17.71 8.30 -14.63
C PRO A 382 -18.87 8.77 -13.76
N LYS A 383 -20.11 8.53 -14.20
CA LYS A 383 -21.24 8.43 -13.28
C LYS A 383 -21.00 7.16 -12.47
N PHE A 384 -20.33 7.33 -11.33
CA PHE A 384 -20.37 6.33 -10.28
C PHE A 384 -21.80 6.32 -9.77
N ASP A 385 -22.64 5.47 -10.35
CA ASP A 385 -23.87 5.08 -9.70
C ASP A 385 -23.48 4.53 -8.34
N ARG A 386 -23.77 5.33 -7.31
CA ARG A 386 -23.90 4.85 -5.94
C ARG A 386 -24.98 3.78 -5.99
N LEU A 387 -24.65 2.53 -6.24
CA LEU A 387 -25.42 1.32 -5.91
C LEU A 387 -24.75 0.09 -6.51
N ILE A 388 -24.02 -0.64 -5.68
CA ILE A 388 -24.07 -2.11 -5.72
C ILE A 388 -24.35 -2.56 -4.29
N ARG A 389 -25.61 -2.36 -3.86
CA ARG A 389 -26.27 -3.46 -3.15
C ARG A 389 -26.56 -4.50 -4.24
N PRO A 390 -26.21 -5.78 -4.05
CA PRO A 390 -26.72 -6.81 -4.92
C PRO A 390 -28.23 -6.89 -4.65
N SER A 391 -29.04 -6.35 -5.55
CA SER A 391 -30.47 -6.67 -5.57
C SER A 391 -30.62 -7.87 -6.50
N PRO A 392 -31.16 -9.01 -6.02
CA PRO A 392 -31.36 -10.18 -6.86
C PRO A 392 -32.53 -9.89 -7.81
N GLY A 393 -32.27 -10.02 -9.10
CA GLY A 393 -33.29 -9.95 -10.14
C GLY A 393 -33.60 -8.54 -10.60
N PHE A 394 -32.86 -8.08 -11.62
CA PHE A 394 -33.41 -7.33 -12.75
C PHE A 394 -32.31 -7.28 -13.82
N ALA A 395 -32.57 -7.92 -14.95
CA ALA A 395 -31.70 -7.87 -16.14
C ALA A 395 -31.63 -6.43 -16.67
N PRO A 396 -30.47 -5.96 -17.17
CA PRO A 396 -30.40 -4.63 -17.74
C PRO A 396 -31.08 -4.62 -19.12
N VAL A 397 -32.11 -3.80 -19.23
CA VAL A 397 -32.78 -3.42 -20.47
C VAL A 397 -31.76 -2.73 -21.39
N ALA A 398 -31.75 -3.16 -22.65
CA ALA A 398 -30.98 -2.59 -23.75
C ALA A 398 -31.33 -1.11 -23.96
N ALA A 399 -30.57 -0.22 -23.34
CA ALA A 399 -30.46 1.18 -23.73
C ALA A 399 -29.01 1.41 -24.11
N SER A 400 -28.76 1.94 -25.31
CA SER A 400 -27.44 2.21 -25.89
C SER A 400 -26.49 2.90 -24.90
N SER A 401 -25.79 2.12 -24.08
CA SER A 401 -24.92 2.65 -23.06
C SER A 401 -23.65 3.09 -23.75
N ALA A 402 -23.43 4.40 -23.82
CA ALA A 402 -22.28 4.96 -24.51
C ALA A 402 -20.97 4.41 -23.89
N LEU A 403 -20.07 3.94 -24.76
CA LEU A 403 -18.78 3.35 -24.40
C LEU A 403 -18.01 4.26 -23.44
N ARG A 404 -17.67 3.75 -22.25
CA ARG A 404 -16.92 4.51 -21.24
C ARG A 404 -15.42 4.40 -21.51
N VAL A 405 -14.72 5.52 -21.55
CA VAL A 405 -13.29 5.56 -21.86
C VAL A 405 -12.46 5.97 -20.64
N TYR A 406 -11.50 5.12 -20.26
CA TYR A 406 -10.50 5.42 -19.24
C TYR A 406 -9.13 5.66 -19.87
N ARG A 407 -8.47 6.75 -19.47
CA ARG A 407 -7.13 7.10 -19.89
C ARG A 407 -6.13 6.87 -18.76
N SER A 408 -5.17 5.98 -18.99
CA SER A 408 -4.25 5.49 -17.97
C SER A 408 -2.79 5.78 -18.34
N ARG A 409 -1.96 6.03 -17.33
CA ARG A 409 -0.52 6.33 -17.49
C ARG A 409 0.38 5.17 -17.12
N ASP A 410 -0.10 4.33 -16.21
CA ASP A 410 0.61 3.19 -15.64
C ASP A 410 -0.40 2.09 -15.30
N LEU A 411 0.08 0.85 -15.20
CA LEU A 411 -0.76 -0.29 -14.86
C LEU A 411 -1.45 -0.09 -13.49
N SER A 412 -0.76 0.52 -12.52
CA SER A 412 -1.37 0.89 -11.23
C SER A 412 -2.61 1.79 -11.39
N SER A 413 -2.59 2.78 -12.29
CA SER A 413 -3.78 3.62 -12.56
C SER A 413 -4.91 2.81 -13.18
N VAL A 414 -4.61 1.83 -14.04
CA VAL A 414 -5.60 0.92 -14.60
C VAL A 414 -6.29 0.12 -13.49
N LEU A 415 -5.52 -0.41 -12.54
CA LEU A 415 -6.08 -1.15 -11.40
C LEU A 415 -6.95 -0.27 -10.51
N LEU A 416 -6.51 0.95 -10.24
CA LEU A 416 -7.31 1.89 -9.45
C LEU A 416 -8.58 2.33 -10.19
N ASP A 417 -8.54 2.46 -11.52
CA ASP A 417 -9.69 2.77 -12.37
C ASP A 417 -10.68 1.59 -12.45
N ILE A 418 -10.18 0.34 -12.58
CA ILE A 418 -10.98 -0.89 -12.43
C ILE A 418 -11.67 -0.90 -11.08
N GLY A 419 -10.93 -0.55 -10.04
CA GLY A 419 -11.51 -0.34 -8.75
C GLY A 419 -12.56 0.78 -8.71
N GLY A 420 -12.35 1.88 -9.42
CA GLY A 420 -13.08 3.12 -9.13
C GLY A 420 -12.58 3.81 -7.86
N ILE A 421 -11.33 3.56 -7.47
CA ILE A 421 -10.63 4.27 -6.41
C ILE A 421 -9.94 5.48 -7.04
N ARG A 422 -10.67 6.59 -7.18
CA ARG A 422 -10.08 7.85 -7.68
C ARG A 422 -10.48 9.06 -6.82
N SER A 423 -10.42 8.91 -5.50
CA SER A 423 -10.55 10.05 -4.58
C SER A 423 -9.20 10.75 -4.39
N ARG A 424 -8.97 11.85 -5.10
CA ARG A 424 -7.80 12.72 -4.90
C ARG A 424 -7.78 13.36 -3.51
N VAL A 425 -8.97 13.58 -2.93
CA VAL A 425 -9.15 14.25 -1.63
C VAL A 425 -8.72 13.34 -0.47
N ALA A 426 -8.98 12.03 -0.56
CA ALA A 426 -8.54 11.06 0.46
C ALA A 426 -7.01 10.87 0.46
N ALA A 427 -6.38 10.91 -0.73
CA ALA A 427 -4.92 10.87 -0.85
C ALA A 427 -4.27 12.09 -0.17
N LEU A 428 -4.82 13.29 -0.40
CA LEU A 428 -4.30 14.55 0.17
C LEU A 428 -4.35 14.57 1.70
N ASN A 429 -5.49 14.19 2.29
CA ASN A 429 -5.68 14.20 3.75
C ASN A 429 -4.74 13.23 4.48
N THR A 430 -4.35 12.13 3.83
CA THR A 430 -3.48 11.14 4.46
C THR A 430 -2.00 11.49 4.33
N ILE A 431 -1.61 12.13 3.22
CA ILE A 431 -0.27 12.73 3.11
C ILE A 431 -0.10 13.78 4.21
N LEU A 432 -1.13 14.60 4.47
CA LEU A 432 -1.13 15.55 5.58
C LEU A 432 -0.97 14.85 6.94
N GLY A 433 -1.73 13.77 7.18
CA GLY A 433 -1.64 13.00 8.42
C GLY A 433 -0.28 12.33 8.66
N LEU A 434 0.38 11.84 7.58
CA LEU A 434 1.73 11.30 7.63
C LEU A 434 2.77 12.38 7.93
N LEU A 435 2.67 13.55 7.30
CA LEU A 435 3.53 14.70 7.58
C LEU A 435 3.42 15.14 9.05
N CYS A 436 2.19 15.26 9.58
CA CYS A 436 1.97 15.55 10.99
C CYS A 436 2.60 14.48 11.91
N SER A 437 2.55 13.21 11.52
CA SER A 437 3.18 12.11 12.27
C SER A 437 4.69 12.18 12.30
N MET A 438 5.32 12.55 11.17
CA MET A 438 6.77 12.73 11.11
C MET A 438 7.23 13.93 11.95
N CYS A 439 6.48 15.03 11.95
CA CYS A 439 6.78 16.19 12.81
C CYS A 439 6.71 15.84 14.31
N LEU A 440 5.76 15.00 14.71
CA LEU A 440 5.65 14.55 16.10
C LEU A 440 6.75 13.57 16.50
N LEU A 441 7.15 12.66 15.60
CA LEU A 441 8.30 11.78 15.80
C LEU A 441 9.62 12.57 15.91
N ALA A 442 9.73 13.72 15.24
CA ALA A 442 10.86 14.62 15.43
C ALA A 442 10.83 15.30 16.82
N GLY A 443 9.64 15.55 17.38
CA GLY A 443 9.46 16.15 18.72
C GLY A 443 9.58 15.17 19.90
N THR A 444 9.65 13.87 19.66
CA THR A 444 9.75 12.83 20.72
C THR A 444 10.87 13.06 21.76
N PRO A 445 12.07 13.56 21.41
CA PRO A 445 13.13 13.81 22.39
C PRO A 445 12.76 14.88 23.43
N GLU A 446 12.01 15.90 23.02
CA GLU A 446 11.55 16.97 23.91
C GLU A 446 10.43 16.47 24.83
N ILE A 447 9.52 15.64 24.28
CA ILE A 447 8.50 14.94 25.06
C ILE A 447 9.15 14.01 26.09
N TRP A 448 10.23 13.31 25.73
CA TRP A 448 10.97 12.45 26.65
C TRP A 448 11.59 13.23 27.82
N ARG A 449 12.17 14.41 27.53
CA ARG A 449 12.69 15.32 28.56
C ARG A 449 11.60 15.85 29.51
N MET A 450 10.35 15.94 29.08
CA MET A 450 9.23 16.25 29.98
C MET A 450 8.93 15.11 30.95
N PHE A 451 8.99 13.86 30.49
CA PHE A 451 8.65 12.70 31.32
C PHE A 451 9.74 12.34 32.33
N HIS A 452 11.01 12.54 31.96
CA HIS A 452 12.17 12.24 32.77
C HIS A 452 13.00 13.53 32.83
N PRO A 453 12.56 14.53 33.63
CA PRO A 453 13.38 15.70 33.84
C PRO A 453 14.74 15.24 34.41
N PRO A 454 15.86 15.77 33.91
CA PRO A 454 17.16 15.45 34.48
C PRO A 454 17.14 15.76 35.99
N PRO A 455 17.81 14.95 36.82
CA PRO A 455 17.84 15.18 38.26
C PRO A 455 18.33 16.60 38.53
N ILE A 456 17.57 17.36 39.33
CA ILE A 456 17.95 18.71 39.72
C ILE A 456 19.31 18.62 40.43
N PRO A 457 20.38 19.23 39.91
CA PRO A 457 21.67 19.23 40.59
C PRO A 457 21.45 19.89 41.96
N LYS A 458 21.87 19.21 43.03
CA LYS A 458 21.76 19.76 44.39
C LYS A 458 23.06 20.51 44.69
N PRO A 459 23.04 21.84 44.85
CA PRO A 459 24.20 22.55 45.34
C PRO A 459 24.40 22.23 46.83
N VAL A 460 25.64 21.98 47.24
CA VAL A 460 26.01 21.95 48.66
C VAL A 460 26.72 23.28 48.93
N VAL A 461 26.10 24.14 49.74
CA VAL A 461 26.72 25.42 50.10
C VAL A 461 27.74 25.16 51.19
N TRP A 462 29.01 25.48 50.92
CA TRP A 462 30.10 25.17 51.85
C TRP A 462 30.52 26.39 52.68
N LYS A 463 30.64 27.61 52.11
CA LYS A 463 31.03 28.81 52.86
C LYS A 463 30.55 30.12 52.22
N CYS A 464 30.00 31.01 53.03
CA CYS A 464 29.93 32.44 52.73
C CYS A 464 31.19 33.10 53.31
N GLU A 465 32.15 33.49 52.47
CA GLU A 465 33.40 34.11 52.93
C GLU A 465 33.31 35.64 52.91
N ASP A 466 34.10 36.26 53.80
CA ASP A 466 34.01 37.66 54.23
C ASP A 466 33.84 38.69 53.09
N ALA A 467 33.07 39.74 53.37
CA ALA A 467 32.92 40.88 52.48
C ALA A 467 34.27 41.58 52.25
N TYR A 468 34.62 41.80 50.98
CA TYR A 468 35.82 42.53 50.57
C TYR A 468 35.50 43.60 49.54
N TYR A 469 36.44 44.52 49.37
CA TYR A 469 36.30 45.62 48.43
C TYR A 469 36.88 45.24 47.06
N SER A 470 36.02 45.13 46.06
CA SER A 470 36.43 44.94 44.66
C SER A 470 36.74 46.30 44.02
N LYS A 471 37.87 46.40 43.33
CA LYS A 471 38.29 47.64 42.65
C LYS A 471 37.31 48.09 41.55
N THR A 472 36.51 47.19 41.01
CA THR A 472 35.60 47.44 39.88
C THR A 472 34.15 47.63 40.30
N ALA A 473 33.69 46.96 41.37
CA ALA A 473 32.28 46.90 41.75
C ALA A 473 31.96 47.50 43.13
N GLY A 474 32.95 47.95 43.91
CA GLY A 474 32.74 48.46 45.27
C GLY A 474 32.75 47.34 46.32
N PRO A 475 32.02 47.44 47.45
CA PRO A 475 31.89 46.35 48.41
C PRO A 475 31.10 45.19 47.79
N VAL A 476 31.63 43.97 47.87
CA VAL A 476 31.04 42.78 47.27
C VAL A 476 31.01 41.63 48.29
N PHE A 477 29.94 40.85 48.30
CA PHE A 477 29.85 39.57 48.97
C PHE A 477 30.28 38.44 48.05
N HIS A 478 31.20 37.60 48.52
CA HIS A 478 31.68 36.45 47.77
C HIS A 478 31.00 35.18 48.24
N LEU A 479 30.12 34.63 47.40
CA LEU A 479 29.39 33.40 47.68
C LEU A 479 30.06 32.23 46.95
N VAL A 480 30.52 31.22 47.69
CA VAL A 480 31.11 29.99 47.12
C VAL A 480 30.17 28.80 47.31
N VAL A 481 29.90 28.10 46.22
CA VAL A 481 29.00 26.94 46.17
C VAL A 481 29.72 25.75 45.55
N GLU A 482 29.60 24.57 46.16
CA GLU A 482 30.03 23.31 45.54
C GLU A 482 28.93 22.80 44.62
N THR A 483 29.22 22.78 43.32
CA THR A 483 28.32 22.32 42.27
C THR A 483 29.10 21.86 41.04
N GLU A 484 28.70 20.72 40.49
CA GLU A 484 29.24 20.21 39.22
C GLU A 484 28.68 20.95 37.98
N SER A 485 27.67 21.81 38.17
CA SER A 485 26.97 22.51 37.08
C SER A 485 26.68 23.97 37.43
N PRO A 486 27.70 24.85 37.47
CA PRO A 486 27.56 26.24 37.91
C PRO A 486 26.64 27.08 37.04
N SER A 487 26.64 26.84 35.73
CA SER A 487 25.79 27.56 34.77
C SER A 487 24.30 27.28 34.92
N ALA A 488 23.91 26.28 35.70
CA ALA A 488 22.51 25.96 35.97
C ALA A 488 21.88 26.90 37.01
N PHE A 489 22.67 27.61 37.81
CA PHE A 489 22.18 28.42 38.93
C PHE A 489 22.44 29.90 38.68
N VAL A 490 21.56 30.74 39.23
CA VAL A 490 21.78 32.20 39.31
C VAL A 490 21.46 32.69 40.73
N VAL A 491 22.19 33.70 41.17
CA VAL A 491 21.91 34.39 42.43
C VAL A 491 20.96 35.54 42.17
N ARG A 492 19.94 35.67 43.02
CA ARG A 492 19.03 36.81 43.06
C ARG A 492 19.06 37.44 44.44
N ILE A 493 19.12 38.76 44.48
CA ILE A 493 19.04 39.52 45.73
C ILE A 493 17.57 39.86 45.98
N ALA A 494 17.00 39.34 47.05
CA ALA A 494 15.67 39.71 47.50
C ALA A 494 15.78 40.97 48.38
N THR A 495 15.74 42.14 47.72
CA THR A 495 15.45 43.42 48.39
C THR A 495 14.18 44.02 47.80
N PRO A 496 13.50 44.93 48.54
CA PRO A 496 12.37 45.69 48.00
C PRO A 496 12.72 46.60 46.80
N VAL A 497 14.01 46.81 46.49
CA VAL A 497 14.47 47.75 45.43
C VAL A 497 15.20 47.04 44.27
N LEU A 498 15.94 45.96 44.50
CA LEU A 498 16.79 45.26 43.51
C LEU A 498 16.34 43.81 43.24
N SER A 499 15.03 43.56 43.11
CA SER A 499 14.48 42.20 43.02
C SER A 499 14.69 41.48 41.66
N LYS A 500 15.33 42.10 40.66
CA LYS A 500 15.36 41.60 39.26
C LYS A 500 16.73 41.24 38.71
N GLU A 501 17.81 41.59 39.40
CA GLU A 501 19.15 41.33 38.89
C GLU A 501 19.53 39.85 39.11
N ARG A 502 20.00 39.18 38.04
CA ARG A 502 20.46 37.79 38.07
C ARG A 502 21.97 37.79 37.95
N ILE A 503 22.64 37.32 38.99
CA ILE A 503 24.10 37.26 39.05
C ILE A 503 24.51 35.81 38.73
N PRO A 504 25.29 35.57 37.67
CA PRO A 504 25.72 34.22 37.32
C PRO A 504 26.79 33.71 38.28
N PHE A 505 26.87 32.38 38.43
CA PHE A 505 28.02 31.73 39.04
C PHE A 505 29.15 31.54 38.02
N TYR A 506 30.38 31.77 38.46
CA TYR A 506 31.59 31.52 37.71
C TYR A 506 32.31 30.28 38.26
N PRO A 507 32.77 29.35 37.41
CA PRO A 507 33.55 28.22 37.89
C PRO A 507 34.86 28.71 38.51
N ASP A 508 35.22 28.17 39.67
CA ASP A 508 36.54 28.41 40.24
C ASP A 508 37.60 27.64 39.43
N ARG A 509 38.65 28.35 39.00
CA ARG A 509 39.74 27.76 38.22
C ARG A 509 40.70 26.96 39.09
N HIS A 510 40.66 27.15 40.40
CA HIS A 510 41.60 26.56 41.35
C HIS A 510 41.01 25.41 42.17
N ALA A 511 39.68 25.21 42.12
CA ALA A 511 38.99 24.12 42.80
C ALA A 511 37.91 23.49 41.90
N VAL A 512 38.12 22.24 41.48
CA VAL A 512 37.20 21.49 40.62
C VAL A 512 35.91 21.20 41.38
N GLY A 513 34.76 21.56 40.80
CA GLY A 513 33.43 21.39 41.42
C GLY A 513 33.02 22.55 42.33
N GLN A 514 33.79 23.64 42.36
CA GLN A 514 33.42 24.88 43.05
C GLN A 514 33.09 26.00 42.07
N ALA A 515 32.15 26.85 42.49
CA ALA A 515 31.71 28.00 41.75
C ALA A 515 31.49 29.17 42.69
N TRP A 516 31.75 30.38 42.20
CA TRP A 516 31.64 31.58 42.99
C TRP A 516 30.79 32.64 42.29
N ALA A 517 30.14 33.49 43.08
CA ALA A 517 29.40 34.65 42.59
C ALA A 517 29.79 35.89 43.41
N GLU A 518 30.04 36.99 42.69
CA GLU A 518 30.30 38.31 43.27
C GLU A 518 28.98 39.08 43.36
N ILE A 519 28.49 39.26 44.59
CA ILE A 519 27.21 39.91 44.86
C ILE A 519 27.48 41.36 45.31
N PRO A 520 27.19 42.39 44.49
CA PRO A 520 27.45 43.77 44.88
C PRO A 520 26.56 44.17 46.06
N LEU A 521 27.17 44.80 47.05
CA LEU A 521 26.48 45.33 48.22
C LEU A 521 25.90 46.72 47.90
N PRO A 522 24.63 46.99 48.22
CA PRO A 522 24.06 48.32 48.02
C PRO A 522 24.74 49.35 48.95
N ASN A 523 25.28 50.42 48.37
CA ASN A 523 26.01 51.50 49.07
C ASN A 523 25.13 52.46 49.90
N THR A 524 23.97 52.03 50.40
CA THR A 524 23.05 52.91 51.16
C THR A 524 23.15 52.65 52.67
N PRO A 525 23.80 53.53 53.45
CA PRO A 525 23.79 53.43 54.91
C PRO A 525 22.40 53.89 55.40
N GLY A 526 21.52 52.95 55.76
CA GLY A 526 20.24 53.31 56.38
C GLY A 526 19.10 52.31 56.26
N HIS A 527 19.20 51.28 55.43
CA HIS A 527 18.16 50.25 55.33
C HIS A 527 18.59 48.96 56.03
N GLY A 528 18.40 48.90 57.34
CA GLY A 528 18.43 47.66 58.11
C GLY A 528 17.18 46.80 57.88
N LEU A 529 16.91 46.39 56.65
CA LEU A 529 15.69 45.65 56.29
C LEU A 529 16.03 44.42 55.42
N ASP A 530 15.88 43.25 56.02
CA ASP A 530 15.63 41.92 55.42
C ASP A 530 16.13 41.74 53.98
N THR A 531 17.45 41.75 53.79
CA THR A 531 18.04 41.36 52.51
C THR A 531 18.34 39.87 52.56
N SER A 532 17.70 39.07 51.71
CA SER A 532 18.06 37.66 51.52
C SER A 532 18.70 37.41 50.16
N ILE A 533 19.74 36.57 50.15
CA ILE A 533 20.37 36.07 48.94
C ILE A 533 19.68 34.77 48.59
N LEU A 534 19.05 34.74 47.42
CA LEU A 534 18.37 33.56 46.88
C LEU A 534 19.25 32.91 45.81
N VAL A 535 19.62 31.65 46.02
CA VAL A 535 20.16 30.82 44.94
C VAL A 535 18.99 30.16 44.24
N VAL A 536 18.78 30.52 42.97
CA VAL A 536 17.62 30.05 42.21
C VAL A 536 18.02 29.26 40.98
N LEU A 537 17.18 28.28 40.66
CA LEU A 537 17.24 27.54 39.41
C LEU A 537 16.25 28.21 38.43
N PRO A 538 16.72 28.90 37.37
CA PRO A 538 15.85 29.47 36.36
C PRO A 538 15.24 28.34 35.54
N GLN A 539 13.92 28.31 35.45
CA GLN A 539 13.20 27.33 34.65
C GLN A 539 12.65 28.00 33.39
N THR A 540 12.88 27.40 32.23
CA THR A 540 12.30 27.86 30.96
C THR A 540 11.52 26.74 30.29
N PHE A 541 10.33 27.05 29.80
CA PHE A 541 9.48 26.12 29.04
C PHE A 541 9.08 26.74 27.71
N LEU A 542 9.46 26.09 26.59
CA LEU A 542 9.22 26.59 25.23
C LEU A 542 9.69 28.06 25.04
N GLY A 543 10.85 28.40 25.60
CA GLY A 543 11.40 29.76 25.56
C GLY A 543 10.70 30.79 26.46
N ARG A 544 9.73 30.38 27.29
CA ARG A 544 9.10 31.23 28.32
C ARG A 544 9.68 30.95 29.70
N GLU A 545 9.96 32.00 30.46
CA GLU A 545 10.41 31.88 31.85
C GLU A 545 9.26 31.40 32.75
N LEU A 546 9.52 30.33 33.52
CA LEU A 546 8.65 29.83 34.59
C LEU A 546 9.08 30.44 35.93
N LYS A 547 8.29 30.18 36.98
CA LYS A 547 8.64 30.63 38.34
C LYS A 547 9.94 29.94 38.78
N ASP A 548 10.95 30.76 39.07
CA ASP A 548 12.24 30.29 39.58
C ASP A 548 12.04 29.38 40.82
N THR A 549 12.75 28.26 40.86
CA THR A 549 12.77 27.40 42.05
C THR A 549 13.85 27.91 42.99
N VAL A 550 13.46 28.37 44.19
CA VAL A 550 14.41 28.76 45.24
C VAL A 550 15.02 27.49 45.81
N ILE A 551 16.33 27.34 45.64
CA ILE A 551 17.09 26.19 46.14
C ILE A 551 17.64 26.50 47.53
N LEU A 552 18.03 27.75 47.77
CA LEU A 552 18.56 28.21 49.05
C LEU A 552 18.22 29.69 49.26
N GLU A 553 17.94 30.05 50.51
CA GLU A 553 17.73 31.42 50.96
C GLU A 553 18.64 31.68 52.17
N GLU A 554 19.57 32.62 52.04
CA GLU A 554 20.44 33.05 53.13
C GLU A 554 20.08 34.49 53.52
N LYS A 555 19.77 34.73 54.80
CA LYS A 555 19.51 36.08 55.31
C LYS A 555 20.82 36.77 55.67
N LEU A 556 21.02 37.98 55.16
CA LEU A 556 22.15 38.82 55.55
C LEU A 556 21.81 39.53 56.87
N ASP A 557 22.12 38.90 58.00
CA ASP A 557 21.99 39.54 59.30
C ASP A 557 22.97 40.74 59.39
N GLY A 558 22.46 41.87 59.90
CA GLY A 558 23.10 43.20 59.85
C GLY A 558 24.46 43.37 60.54
N LEU A 559 25.09 42.27 61.01
CA LEU A 559 26.40 42.28 61.68
C LEU A 559 27.60 42.14 60.72
N ARG A 560 27.43 41.67 59.48
CA ARG A 560 28.56 41.47 58.53
C ARG A 560 28.88 42.67 57.64
N LEU A 561 27.96 43.64 57.51
CA LEU A 561 28.16 44.88 56.76
C LEU A 561 29.08 45.89 57.49
N ALA A 562 29.14 45.85 58.82
CA ALA A 562 30.00 46.73 59.62
C ALA A 562 31.50 46.45 59.41
N ALA A 563 31.88 45.17 59.23
CA ALA A 563 33.27 44.76 59.00
C ALA A 563 33.81 45.19 57.62
N ALA A 564 32.93 45.32 56.62
CA ALA A 564 33.29 45.83 55.29
C ALA A 564 33.54 47.35 55.31
N ALA A 565 32.72 48.10 56.07
CA ALA A 565 32.86 49.54 56.24
C ALA A 565 34.13 49.91 57.04
N GLU A 566 34.51 49.11 58.06
CA GLU A 566 35.77 49.30 58.80
C GLU A 566 37.02 49.06 57.92
N LYS A 567 36.99 48.04 57.05
CA LYS A 567 38.09 47.79 56.09
C LYS A 567 38.17 48.86 55.00
N GLU A 568 37.05 49.45 54.59
CA GLU A 568 37.04 50.59 53.66
C GLU A 568 37.67 51.85 54.29
N ALA A 569 37.39 52.12 55.56
CA ALA A 569 38.03 53.20 56.31
C ALA A 569 39.55 52.99 56.44
N PHE A 570 39.99 51.75 56.68
CA PHE A 570 41.41 51.37 56.74
C PHE A 570 42.14 51.57 55.38
N PHE A 571 41.51 51.18 54.26
CA PHE A 571 42.06 51.38 52.92
C PHE A 571 42.09 52.85 52.47
N ARG A 572 41.13 53.68 52.92
CA ARG A 572 41.15 55.13 52.66
C ARG A 572 42.21 55.84 53.51
N GLN A 573 42.47 55.42 54.74
CA GLN A 573 43.54 55.98 55.58
C GLN A 573 44.95 55.66 55.03
N GLY A 574 45.19 54.44 54.52
CA GLY A 574 46.48 54.07 53.93
C GLY A 574 46.86 54.81 52.63
N LYS A 575 45.91 55.48 51.97
CA LYS A 575 46.17 56.33 50.79
C LYS A 575 46.55 57.78 51.13
N ASN A 576 46.30 58.24 52.37
CA ASN A 576 46.60 59.60 52.81
C ASN A 576 47.95 59.72 53.54
N THR A 577 48.65 58.62 53.82
CA THR A 577 50.04 58.62 54.27
C THR A 577 50.96 58.26 53.11
N LYS A 578 51.36 59.28 52.35
CA LYS A 578 52.56 59.28 51.52
C LYS A 578 53.43 60.45 51.95
#